data_AF-A0A964KUY5-F1
#
_entry.id   AF-A0A964KUY5-F1
#
_cell.length_a   1.000
_cell.length_b   1.000
_cell.length_c   1.000
_cell.angle_alpha   90.00
_cell.angle_beta   90.00
_cell.angle_gamma   90.00
#
_symmetry.space_group_name_H-M   'P 1'
#
loop_
_entity.id
_entity.type
_entity.pdbx_description
1 polymer ?
#
loop_
_entity_poly.entity_id
_entity_poly.type
_entity_poly.pdbx_seq_one_letter_code
_entity_poly.pdbx_strand_id
1 'polypeptide(L)'
;MVHISEDRFRSVVFEALRRDYGGQWLGLTQAVAWVAIDRGMYPAPQDTRIVQINPADEPRLRSTFWQLVAEGVMTLGTDAGNAGWPWMTLTARGRAVVSRDEHASPPDSDAG
;
A
#
# COMPACT_ATOMS: atom_id res chain seq x y z
N MET A 1 11.39 -2.21 18.04
CA MET A 1 10.28 -2.77 17.25
C MET A 1 10.31 -2.08 15.89
N VAL A 2 10.54 -2.84 14.83
CA VAL A 2 10.74 -2.31 13.46
C VAL A 2 9.39 -1.89 12.89
N HIS A 3 9.15 -0.60 12.70
CA HIS A 3 7.90 -0.07 12.17
C HIS A 3 8.21 0.99 11.10
N ILE A 4 7.28 1.21 10.19
CA ILE A 4 7.44 2.23 9.16
C ILE A 4 7.24 3.61 9.80
N SER A 5 8.16 4.54 9.54
CA SER A 5 8.03 5.91 10.06
C SER A 5 6.81 6.60 9.45
N GLU A 6 6.24 7.55 10.20
CA GLU A 6 5.00 8.23 9.81
C GLU A 6 5.11 8.94 8.45
N ASP A 7 6.21 9.66 8.24
CA ASP A 7 6.48 10.39 7.00
C ASP A 7 6.61 9.47 5.77
N ARG A 8 6.96 8.19 5.99
CA ARG A 8 7.19 7.22 4.90
C ARG A 8 5.99 6.32 4.65
N PHE A 9 5.08 6.21 5.62
CA PHE A 9 3.98 5.25 5.58
C PHE A 9 3.07 5.44 4.36
N ARG A 10 2.66 6.68 4.10
CA ARG A 10 1.75 6.99 2.98
C ARG A 10 2.40 6.68 1.63
N SER A 11 3.68 6.99 1.47
CA SER A 11 4.44 6.67 0.25
C SER A 11 4.54 5.16 0.01
N VAL A 12 4.76 4.37 1.07
CA VAL A 12 4.75 2.89 0.99
C VAL A 12 3.39 2.38 0.55
N VAL A 13 2.31 2.88 1.14
CA VAL A 13 0.93 2.50 0.77
C VAL A 13 0.63 2.86 -0.68
N PHE A 14 1.07 4.03 -1.15
CA PHE A 14 0.81 4.48 -2.52
C PHE A 14 1.58 3.64 -3.54
N GLU A 15 2.81 3.23 -3.22
CA GLU A 15 3.53 2.27 -4.05
C GLU A 15 2.83 0.90 -4.07
N ALA A 16 2.38 0.40 -2.91
CA ALA A 16 1.65 -0.86 -2.83
C ALA A 16 0.36 -0.84 -3.66
N LEU A 17 -0.36 0.28 -3.69
CA LEU A 17 -1.56 0.48 -4.50
C LEU A 17 -1.29 0.58 -6.00
N ARG A 18 -0.07 0.98 -6.40
CA ARG A 18 0.36 0.98 -7.80
C ARG A 18 0.71 -0.43 -8.28
N ARG A 19 1.20 -1.28 -7.38
CA ARG A 19 1.42 -2.70 -7.64
C ARG A 19 0.09 -3.45 -7.69
N ASP A 20 0.08 -4.64 -8.29
CA ASP A 20 -1.09 -5.51 -8.22
C ASP A 20 -1.24 -6.06 -6.79
N TYR A 21 -2.23 -5.57 -6.07
CA TYR A 21 -2.55 -5.98 -4.70
C TYR A 21 -3.76 -6.93 -4.62
N GLY A 22 -4.25 -7.46 -5.76
CA GLY A 22 -5.31 -8.49 -5.79
C GLY A 22 -6.70 -8.03 -5.32
N GLY A 23 -6.92 -6.74 -5.08
CA GLY A 23 -8.23 -6.18 -4.78
C GLY A 23 -8.80 -6.50 -3.39
N GLN A 24 -8.12 -7.28 -2.55
CA GLN A 24 -8.58 -7.66 -1.21
C GLN A 24 -7.69 -7.13 -0.10
N TRP A 25 -8.24 -7.02 1.12
CA TRP A 25 -7.51 -6.52 2.29
C TRP A 25 -6.20 -7.28 2.52
N LEU A 26 -6.24 -8.61 2.44
CA LEU A 26 -5.05 -9.44 2.59
C LEU A 26 -3.99 -9.14 1.51
N GLY A 27 -4.42 -8.94 0.26
CA GLY A 27 -3.49 -8.60 -0.81
C GLY A 27 -2.87 -7.22 -0.63
N LEU A 28 -3.63 -6.25 -0.11
CA LEU A 28 -3.10 -4.92 0.23
C LEU A 28 -2.09 -4.98 1.39
N THR A 29 -2.38 -5.71 2.47
CA THR A 29 -1.44 -5.85 3.59
C THR A 29 -0.14 -6.54 3.15
N GLN A 30 -0.23 -7.55 2.28
CA GLN A 30 0.92 -8.22 1.67
C GLN A 30 1.72 -7.28 0.77
N ALA A 31 1.05 -6.51 -0.10
CA ALA A 31 1.73 -5.56 -0.99
C ALA A 31 2.47 -4.47 -0.21
N VAL A 32 1.87 -3.93 0.85
CA VAL A 32 2.51 -2.94 1.74
C VAL A 32 3.73 -3.53 2.43
N ALA A 33 3.62 -4.75 2.94
CA ALA A 33 4.74 -5.43 3.58
C ALA A 33 5.89 -5.69 2.60
N TRP A 34 5.60 -6.08 1.36
CA TRP A 34 6.60 -6.23 0.30
C TRP A 34 7.33 -4.92 -0.01
N VAL A 35 6.60 -3.83 -0.21
CA VAL A 35 7.23 -2.51 -0.44
C VAL A 35 8.10 -2.10 0.76
N ALA A 36 7.64 -2.35 1.99
CA ALA A 36 8.41 -2.04 3.19
C ALA A 36 9.70 -2.88 3.28
N ILE A 37 9.68 -4.15 2.88
CA ILE A 37 10.86 -5.02 2.76
C ILE A 37 11.81 -4.49 1.68
N ASP A 38 11.30 -4.20 0.48
CA ASP A 38 12.09 -3.71 -0.66
C ASP A 38 12.82 -2.40 -0.33
N ARG A 39 12.18 -1.55 0.48
CA ARG A 39 12.76 -0.28 0.96
C ARG A 39 13.63 -0.42 2.22
N GLY A 40 13.93 -1.64 2.66
CA GLY A 40 14.77 -1.93 3.83
C GLY A 40 14.15 -1.49 5.17
N MET A 41 12.84 -1.24 5.21
CA MET A 41 12.12 -0.84 6.43
C MET A 41 11.76 -2.04 7.28
N TYR A 42 11.46 -3.18 6.65
CA TYR A 42 11.26 -4.47 7.32
C TYR A 42 12.44 -5.41 7.03
N PRO A 43 12.73 -6.36 7.94
CA PRO A 43 13.70 -7.40 7.65
C PRO A 43 13.23 -8.26 6.47
N ALA A 44 14.19 -8.79 5.70
CA ALA A 44 13.89 -9.74 4.65
C ALA A 44 13.16 -10.96 5.23
N PRO A 45 12.08 -11.45 4.58
CA PRO A 45 11.30 -12.57 5.08
C PRO A 45 12.13 -13.85 5.01
N GLN A 46 12.00 -14.69 6.03
CA GLN A 46 12.62 -16.02 6.03
C GLN A 46 11.93 -16.97 5.02
N ASP A 47 10.64 -16.77 4.77
CA ASP A 47 9.85 -17.46 3.74
C ASP A 47 9.08 -16.44 2.90
N THR A 48 9.41 -16.31 1.62
CA THR A 48 8.78 -15.36 0.68
C THR A 48 7.34 -15.72 0.36
N ARG A 49 6.87 -16.92 0.70
CA ARG A 49 5.46 -17.34 0.53
C ARG A 49 4.53 -16.70 1.55
N ILE A 50 5.06 -16.28 2.70
CA ILE A 50 4.28 -15.75 3.81
C ILE A 50 4.86 -14.38 4.19
N VAL A 51 4.42 -13.36 3.46
CA VAL A 51 4.74 -11.97 3.80
C VAL A 51 3.56 -11.38 4.57
N GLN A 52 3.85 -10.84 5.75
CA GLN A 52 2.85 -10.24 6.62
C GLN A 52 3.32 -8.84 7.03
N ILE A 53 2.37 -7.89 7.07
CA ILE A 53 2.63 -6.58 7.63
C ILE A 53 2.95 -6.71 9.12
N ASN A 54 3.80 -5.82 9.66
CA ASN A 54 4.00 -5.78 11.10
C ASN A 54 2.66 -5.48 11.80
N PRO A 55 2.27 -6.24 12.83
CA PRO A 55 1.05 -5.98 13.60
C PRO A 55 0.92 -4.54 14.13
N ALA A 56 2.04 -3.85 14.40
CA ALA A 56 2.02 -2.46 14.83
C ALA A 56 1.62 -1.46 13.73
N ASP A 57 1.78 -1.83 12.46
CA ASP A 57 1.51 -0.99 11.29
C ASP A 57 0.11 -1.27 10.68
N GLU A 58 -0.49 -2.42 10.97
CA GLU A 58 -1.81 -2.82 10.45
C GLU A 58 -2.95 -1.84 10.83
N PRO A 59 -3.08 -1.36 12.09
CA PRO A 59 -4.08 -0.36 12.43
C PRO A 59 -3.93 0.94 11.64
N ARG A 60 -2.68 1.33 11.36
CA ARG A 60 -2.34 2.53 10.59
C ARG A 60 -2.68 2.36 9.11
N LEU A 61 -2.41 1.18 8.55
CA LEU A 61 -2.84 0.83 7.20
C LEU A 61 -4.36 0.92 7.09
N ARG A 62 -5.09 0.40 8.09
CA ARG A 62 -6.55 0.43 8.09
C ARG A 62 -7.10 1.85 8.15
N SER A 63 -6.52 2.70 9.00
CA SER A 63 -6.88 4.12 9.05
C SER A 63 -6.60 4.84 7.74
N THR A 64 -5.43 4.61 7.14
CA THR A 64 -5.03 5.17 5.85
C THR A 64 -5.99 4.73 4.74
N PHE A 65 -6.34 3.45 4.69
CA PHE A 65 -7.31 2.92 3.73
C PHE A 65 -8.65 3.66 3.82
N TRP A 66 -9.20 3.84 5.02
CA TRP A 66 -10.46 4.56 5.19
C TRP A 66 -10.38 6.04 4.84
N GLN A 67 -9.24 6.69 5.09
CA GLN A 67 -9.00 8.05 4.60
C GLN A 67 -9.01 8.11 3.08
N LEU A 68 -8.35 7.17 2.40
CA LEU A 68 -8.34 7.11 0.93
C LEU A 68 -9.73 6.83 0.34
N VAL A 69 -10.56 6.05 1.03
CA VAL A 69 -11.97 5.89 0.66
C VAL A 69 -12.73 7.21 0.82
N ALA A 70 -12.58 7.90 1.96
CA ALA A 70 -13.23 9.18 2.22
C ALA A 70 -12.77 10.29 1.24
N GLU A 71 -11.50 10.28 0.82
CA GLU A 71 -10.92 11.18 -0.17
C GLU A 71 -11.36 10.85 -1.62
N GLY A 72 -12.05 9.72 -1.83
CA GLY A 72 -12.45 9.23 -3.15
C GLY A 72 -11.29 8.71 -4.00
N VAL A 73 -10.16 8.36 -3.39
CA VAL A 73 -9.01 7.70 -4.03
C VAL A 73 -9.31 6.21 -4.22
N MET A 74 -9.91 5.59 -3.20
CA MET A 74 -10.34 4.19 -3.24
C MET A 74 -11.85 4.08 -3.14
N THR A 75 -12.39 2.96 -3.62
CA THR A 75 -13.78 2.59 -3.38
C THR A 75 -13.88 1.11 -3.02
N LEU A 76 -14.89 0.80 -2.23
CA LEU A 76 -15.36 -0.56 -2.01
C LEU A 76 -16.45 -0.85 -3.04
N GLY A 77 -16.43 -2.04 -3.64
CA GLY A 77 -17.41 -2.44 -4.62
C GLY A 77 -17.48 -3.93 -4.84
N THR A 78 -18.45 -4.32 -5.66
CA THR A 78 -18.57 -5.66 -6.24
C THR A 78 -18.01 -5.60 -7.65
N ASP A 79 -16.96 -6.35 -7.95
CA ASP A 79 -16.60 -6.61 -9.35
C ASP A 79 -17.65 -7.54 -9.96
N ALA A 80 -18.05 -7.28 -11.21
CA ALA A 80 -19.01 -8.10 -11.94
C ALA A 80 -18.54 -9.56 -12.11
N GLY A 81 -17.23 -9.80 -12.01
CA GLY A 81 -16.62 -11.14 -12.06
C GLY A 81 -16.59 -11.91 -10.73
N ASN A 82 -16.84 -11.27 -9.59
CA ASN A 82 -16.81 -11.93 -8.28
C ASN A 82 -17.73 -11.22 -7.28
N ALA A 83 -18.83 -11.86 -6.92
CA ALA A 83 -19.82 -11.35 -5.97
C ALA A 83 -19.32 -11.31 -4.50
N GLY A 84 -18.07 -11.70 -4.26
CA GLY A 84 -17.40 -11.59 -2.96
C GLY A 84 -17.27 -10.13 -2.52
N TRP A 85 -18.16 -9.73 -1.62
CA TRP A 85 -18.10 -8.45 -0.91
C TRP A 85 -16.87 -8.37 0.03
N PRO A 86 -16.30 -7.18 0.24
CA PRO A 86 -16.12 -6.09 -0.72
C PRO A 86 -14.71 -6.12 -1.33
N TRP A 87 -14.63 -5.93 -2.64
CA TRP A 87 -13.38 -5.71 -3.35
C TRP A 87 -13.01 -4.22 -3.26
N MET A 88 -11.71 -3.95 -3.10
CA MET A 88 -11.15 -2.62 -3.01
C MET A 88 -10.51 -2.28 -4.34
N THR A 89 -10.90 -1.15 -4.95
CA THR A 89 -10.32 -0.69 -6.21
C THR A 89 -9.97 0.79 -6.18
N LEU A 90 -8.93 1.17 -6.92
CA LEU A 90 -8.62 2.57 -7.17
C LEU A 90 -9.71 3.19 -8.05
N THR A 91 -10.18 4.37 -7.69
CA THR A 91 -11.02 5.18 -8.58
C THR A 91 -10.17 5.75 -9.73
N ALA A 92 -10.81 6.34 -10.74
CA ALA A 92 -10.07 7.06 -11.80
C ALA A 92 -9.21 8.20 -11.22
N ARG A 93 -9.76 8.92 -10.23
CA ARG A 93 -9.02 9.92 -9.45
C ARG A 93 -7.87 9.28 -8.69
N GLY A 94 -8.11 8.15 -8.02
CA GLY A 94 -7.10 7.46 -7.24
C GLY A 94 -5.90 7.05 -8.06
N ARG A 95 -6.13 6.46 -9.24
CA ARG A 95 -5.06 6.14 -10.21
C ARG A 95 -4.21 7.37 -10.56
N ALA A 96 -4.84 8.52 -10.79
CA ALA A 96 -4.11 9.76 -11.07
C ALA A 96 -3.31 10.27 -9.86
N VAL A 97 -3.84 10.16 -8.64
CA VAL A 97 -3.17 10.59 -7.41
C VAL A 97 -1.95 9.72 -7.11
N VAL A 98 -2.09 8.39 -7.13
CA VAL A 98 -0.98 7.48 -6.81
C VAL A 98 0.15 7.55 -7.84
N SER A 99 -0.17 7.86 -9.10
CA SER A 99 0.83 8.03 -10.17
C SER A 99 1.62 9.34 -10.06
N ARG A 100 1.03 10.39 -9.47
CA ARG A 100 1.71 11.68 -9.27
C ARG A 100 2.69 11.64 -8.11
N ASP A 101 2.40 10.86 -7.08
CA ASP A 101 3.26 10.71 -5.89
C ASP A 101 4.63 10.09 -6.24
N GLU A 102 4.70 9.28 -7.31
CA GLU A 102 5.95 8.74 -7.84
C GLU A 102 6.94 9.84 -8.27
N HIS A 103 6.44 10.95 -8.80
CA HIS A 103 7.25 12.06 -9.28
C HIS A 103 7.63 13.06 -8.17
N ALA A 104 7.11 12.89 -6.95
CA ALA A 104 7.39 13.77 -5.83
C ALA A 104 8.62 13.33 -5.00
N SER A 105 9.18 12.14 -5.27
CA SER A 105 10.48 11.75 -4.69
C SER A 105 11.61 12.38 -5.51
N PRO A 106 12.47 13.25 -4.93
CA PRO A 106 13.64 13.71 -5.64
C PRO A 106 14.55 12.51 -5.97
N PRO A 107 15.27 12.52 -7.10
CA PRO A 107 16.35 11.56 -7.30
C PRO A 107 17.35 11.75 -6.16
N ASP A 108 17.62 10.70 -5.40
CA ASP A 108 18.68 10.66 -4.40
C ASP A 108 19.98 11.13 -5.09
N SER A 109 20.35 12.38 -4.83
CA SER A 109 21.59 12.98 -5.30
C SER A 109 22.61 12.80 -4.19
N ASP A 110 23.14 11.57 -4.09
CA ASP A 110 24.38 11.30 -3.37
C ASP A 110 25.30 10.47 -4.27
N ALA A 111 25.91 11.19 -5.21
CA ALA A 111 27.20 10.82 -5.78
C ALA A 111 28.17 11.96 -5.45
N GLY A 112 28.89 11.80 -4.35
CA GLY A 112 29.96 12.67 -3.86
C GLY A 112 30.97 11.85 -3.09
#